data_AF-A0A3D4PB42-F1
#
_entry.id   AF-A0A3D4PB42-F1
#
_cell.length_a   1.000
_cell.length_b   1.000
_cell.length_c   1.000
_cell.angle_alpha   90.00
_cell.angle_beta   90.00
_cell.angle_gamma   90.00
#
_symmetry.space_group_name_H-M   'P 1'
#
loop_
_entity.id
_entity.type
_entity.pdbx_description
1 polymer ?
#
loop_
_entity_poly.entity_id
_entity_poly.type
_entity_poly.pdbx_seq_one_letter_code
_entity_poly.pdbx_strand_id
1 'polypeptide(L)' 'MYSIFLSYRRGDVEIEVEQIARMIRIWFGSGFGYVDRERIAGGADFVKTLQVEIERAAVVLLIIGR' A
#
# COMPACT_ATOMS: atom_id res chain seq x y z
N MET A 1 4.17 8.95 7.44
CA MET A 1 5.25 8.02 7.05
C MET A 1 4.71 6.62 7.28
N TYR A 2 4.65 5.79 6.24
CA TYR A 2 4.10 4.43 6.31
C TYR A 2 5.22 3.42 6.52
N SER A 3 5.03 2.50 7.46
CA SER A 3 6.03 1.46 7.73
C SER A 3 5.83 0.23 6.83
N ILE A 4 4.62 0.02 6.30
CA ILE A 4 4.27 -1.15 5.48
C ILE A 4 3.71 -0.66 4.14
N PHE A 5 4.35 -1.05 3.04
CA PHE A 5 3.87 -0.82 1.68
C PHE A 5 3.17 -2.08 1.14
N LEU A 6 1.91 -1.95 0.73
CA LEU A 6 1.13 -3.04 0.14
C LEU A 6 1.22 -3.00 -1.38
N SER A 7 1.93 -3.98 -1.96
CA SER A 7 2.05 -4.15 -3.40
C SER A 7 1.14 -5.27 -3.87
N TYR A 8 0.26 -4.98 -4.83
CA TYR A 8 -0.75 -5.92 -5.31
C TYR A 8 -1.20 -5.56 -6.72
N ARG A 9 -1.75 -6.54 -7.43
CA ARG A 9 -2.45 -6.32 -8.70
C ARG A 9 -3.94 -6.16 -8.43
N ARG A 10 -4.49 -4.99 -8.81
CA ARG A 10 -5.88 -4.63 -8.50
C ARG A 10 -6.91 -5.61 -9.05
N GLY A 11 -6.69 -6.16 -10.24
CA GLY A 11 -7.61 -7.12 -10.86
C GLY A 11 -7.71 -8.46 -10.13
N ASP A 12 -6.77 -8.76 -9.23
CA ASP A 12 -6.57 -10.12 -8.74
C ASP A 12 -6.98 -10.26 -7.26
N VAL A 13 -6.77 -9.23 -6.42
CA VAL A 13 -6.86 -9.32 -4.94
C VAL A 13 -7.34 -8.04 -4.22
N GLU A 14 -8.16 -7.21 -4.87
CA GLU A 14 -8.56 -5.90 -4.31
C GLU A 14 -9.24 -6.00 -2.93
N ILE A 15 -10.17 -6.95 -2.75
CA ILE A 15 -10.95 -7.10 -1.52
C ILE A 15 -10.05 -7.57 -0.37
N GLU A 16 -9.18 -8.54 -0.63
CA GLU A 16 -8.23 -9.11 0.32
C GLU A 16 -7.25 -8.04 0.81
N VAL A 17 -6.78 -7.18 -0.11
CA VAL A 17 -5.88 -6.08 0.22
C VAL A 17 -6.57 -5.06 1.13
N GLU A 18 -7.84 -4.72 0.89
CA GLU A 18 -8.60 -3.83 1.78
C GLU A 18 -8.78 -4.43 3.18
N GLN A 19 -8.99 -5.74 3.28
CA GLN A 19 -9.07 -6.44 4.57
C GLN A 19 -7.72 -6.42 5.31
N ILE A 20 -6.62 -6.73 4.62
CA ILE A 20 -5.27 -6.68 5.19
C ILE A 20 -4.93 -5.27 5.64
N ALA A 21 -5.21 -4.25 4.82
CA ALA A 21 -4.99 -2.85 5.17
C ALA A 21 -5.80 -2.45 6.41
N ARG A 22 -7.06 -2.90 6.53
CA ARG A 22 -7.88 -2.68 7.72
C ARG A 22 -7.27 -3.33 8.96
N MET A 23 -6.80 -4.57 8.87
CA MET A 23 -6.14 -5.26 9.97
C MET A 23 -4.88 -4.53 10.42
N ILE A 24 -4.03 -4.10 9.48
CA ILE A 24 -2.82 -3.31 9.76
C ILE A 24 -3.19 -2.02 10.51
N ARG A 25 -4.25 -1.32 10.08
CA ARG A 25 -4.72 -0.11 10.75
C ARG A 25 -5.22 -0.37 12.17
N ILE A 26 -5.90 -1.49 12.41
CA ILE A 26 -6.39 -1.86 13.75
C ILE A 26 -5.21 -2.19 14.68
N TRP A 27 -4.21 -2.93 14.19
CA TRP A 27 -3.13 -3.45 15.03
C TRP A 27 -2.02 -2.43 15.28
N PHE A 28 -1.69 -1.62 14.28
CA PHE A 28 -0.54 -0.71 14.32
C PHE A 28 -0.94 0.78 14.25
N GLY A 29 -2.19 1.07 13.92
CA GLY A 29 -2.69 2.44 13.75
C GLY A 29 -2.75 2.90 12.28
N SER A 30 -3.49 3.99 12.05
CA SER A 30 -3.81 4.51 10.70
C SER A 30 -2.60 4.99 9.87
N GLY A 31 -1.46 5.22 10.51
CA GLY A 31 -0.23 5.68 9.87
C GLY A 31 0.70 4.58 9.35
N PHE A 32 0.39 3.29 9.58
CA PHE A 32 1.36 2.21 9.32
C PHE A 32 1.24 1.55 7.95
N GLY A 33 0.07 1.56 7.30
CA GLY A 33 -0.14 0.92 5.99
C GLY A 33 -0.34 1.91 4.85
N TYR A 34 0.48 1.81 3.80
CA TYR A 34 0.29 2.51 2.53
C TYR A 34 -0.43 1.59 1.52
N VAL A 35 -1.51 2.09 0.93
CA VAL A 35 -2.24 1.48 -0.19
C VAL A 35 -2.28 2.50 -1.32
N ASP A 36 -1.84 2.11 -2.53
CA ASP A 36 -1.62 3.03 -3.66
C ASP A 36 -2.89 3.82 -4.05
N ARG A 37 -4.06 3.20 -3.91
CA ARG A 37 -5.37 3.68 -4.36
C ARG A 37 -5.78 4.99 -3.71
N GLU A 38 -5.34 5.22 -2.48
CA GLU A 38 -5.84 6.32 -1.66
C GLU A 38 -5.01 7.61 -1.79
N ARG A 39 -3.81 7.56 -2.39
CA ARG A 39 -2.77 8.59 -2.08
C ARG A 39 -1.96 9.11 -3.24
N ILE A 40 -2.09 8.57 -4.45
CA ILE A 40 -1.42 9.14 -5.62
C ILE A 40 -2.24 10.33 -6.12
N ALA A 41 -1.69 11.53 -5.97
CA ALA A 41 -2.33 12.76 -6.43
C ALA A 41 -2.44 12.78 -7.97
N GLY A 42 -3.54 13.35 -8.47
CA GLY A 42 -3.70 13.57 -9.91
C GLY A 42 -2.56 14.43 -10.48
N GLY A 43 -1.96 13.98 -11.58
CA GLY A 43 -0.81 14.66 -12.20
C GLY A 43 0.55 14.38 -11.56
N ALA A 44 0.61 13.58 -10.49
CA ALA A 44 1.89 13.11 -9.94
C ALA A 44 2.53 12.06 -10.85
N ASP A 45 3.87 12.01 -10.84
CA ASP A 45 4.61 10.91 -11.44
C ASP A 45 4.36 9.64 -10.62
N PHE A 46 3.60 8.73 -11.20
CA PHE A 46 3.21 7.47 -10.58
C PHE A 46 4.42 6.65 -10.14
N VAL A 47 5.40 6.45 -11.02
CA VAL A 47 6.57 5.59 -10.76
C VAL A 47 7.40 6.19 -9.64
N LYS A 48 7.68 7.49 -9.72
CA LYS A 48 8.46 8.19 -8.69
C LYS A 48 7.74 8.18 -7.33
N THR A 49 6.42 8.34 -7.33
CA THR A 49 5.62 8.30 -6.09
C THR A 49 5.72 6.93 -5.43
N LEU A 50 5.60 5.86 -6.21
CA LEU A 50 5.75 4.50 -5.68
C LEU A 50 7.16 4.24 -5.16
N GLN A 51 8.19 4.64 -5.90
CA GLN A 51 9.59 4.48 -5.47
C GLN A 51 9.86 5.16 -4.14
N VAL A 52 9.41 6.41 -3.97
CA VAL A 52 9.58 7.16 -2.71
C VAL A 52 8.89 6.46 -1.54
N GLU A 53 7.67 5.94 -1.72
CA GLU A 53 6.94 5.29 -0.64
C GLU A 53 7.50 3.89 -0.33
N ILE A 54 8.04 3.18 -1.32
CA ILE A 54 8.79 1.93 -1.11
C ILE A 54 10.08 2.19 -0.33
N GLU A 55 10.87 3.19 -0.70
CA GLU A 55 12.12 3.55 -0.02
C GLU A 55 11.91 3.97 1.44
N ARG A 56 10.73 4.52 1.76
CA ARG A 56 10.34 4.92 3.11
C ARG A 56 9.75 3.81 3.95
N ALA A 57 9.31 2.72 3.32
CA ALA A 57 8.69 1.61 4.01
C ALA A 57 9.75 0.77 4.73
N ALA A 58 9.43 0.36 5.97
CA ALA A 58 10.25 -0.61 6.70
C ALA A 58 10.00 -2.04 6.17
N VAL A 59 8.80 -2.31 5.65
CA VAL A 59 8.38 -3.61 5.13
C VAL A 59 7.60 -3.41 3.83
N VAL A 60 7.90 -4.24 2.83
CA VAL A 60 7.09 -4.36 1.61
C VAL A 60 6.36 -5.69 1.63
N LEU A 61 5.03 -5.66 1.61
CA LEU A 61 4.18 -6.84 1.52
C LEU A 61 3.70 -7.02 0.07
N LEU A 62 4.20 -8.06 -0.60
CA LEU A 62 3.77 -8.46 -1.94
C LEU A 62 2.60 -9.44 -1.83
N ILE A 63 1.44 -9.05 -2.35
CA ILE A 63 0.22 -9.84 -2.35
C ILE A 63 0.01 -10.34 -3.78
N ILE A 64 0.12 -11.66 -3.96
CA ILE A 64 0.02 -12.32 -5.26
C ILE A 64 -1.34 -12.99 -5.35
N GLY A 65 -2.15 -12.50 -6.28
CA GLY A 65 -3.44 -13.07 -6.64
C GLY A 65 -3.36 -14.07 -7.78
N ARG A 66 -4.53 -14.53 -8.23
CA ARG A 66 -4.70 -15.34 -9.45
C ARG A 66 -5.22 -14.48 -10.59
#